data_AF-T0V1Q2-F1
#
_entry.id   AF-T0V1Q2-F1
#
_cell.length_a   1.000
_cell.length_b   1.000
_cell.length_c   1.000
_cell.angle_alpha   90.00
_cell.angle_beta   90.00
_cell.angle_gamma   90.00
#
_symmetry.space_group_name_H-M   'P 1'
#
loop_
_entity.id
_entity.type
_entity.pdbx_description
1 polymer ?
#
loop_
_entity_poly.entity_id
_entity_poly.type
_entity_poly.pdbx_seq_one_letter_code
_entity_poly.pdbx_strand_id
1 'polypeptide(L)' 'MQVPTENSYDMHEKIKDSKLIIYPNAGHGSIFQYAEEFSKELIAFLED' A
#
# COMPACT_ATOMS: atom_id res chain seq x y z
N MET A 1 3.16 -17.44 7.45
CA MET A 1 4.14 -16.82 6.54
C MET A 1 3.63 -15.44 6.21
N GLN A 2 4.42 -14.39 6.42
CA GLN A 2 4.05 -13.02 6.01
C GLN A 2 4.64 -12.75 4.62
N VAL A 3 4.06 -11.80 3.88
CA VAL A 3 4.57 -11.37 2.58
C VAL A 3 5.66 -10.31 2.79
N PRO A 4 6.88 -10.47 2.23
CA PRO A 4 7.95 -9.47 2.34
C PRO A 4 7.56 -8.12 1.72
N THR A 5 7.99 -7.01 2.34
CA THR A 5 7.72 -5.64 1.85
C THR A 5 8.41 -5.36 0.52
N GLU A 6 9.55 -6.00 0.27
CA GLU A 6 10.34 -5.91 -0.96
C GLU A 6 9.49 -6.23 -2.20
N ASN A 7 8.56 -7.18 -2.08
CA ASN A 7 7.66 -7.55 -3.16
C ASN A 7 6.77 -6.38 -3.63
N SER A 8 6.42 -5.46 -2.73
CA SER A 8 5.61 -4.28 -3.08
C SER A 8 6.39 -3.29 -3.93
N TYR A 9 7.70 -3.13 -3.68
CA TYR A 9 8.59 -2.32 -4.53
C TYR A 9 8.73 -2.95 -5.92
N ASP A 10 9.03 -4.25 -5.97
CA ASP A 10 9.13 -5.00 -7.23
C ASP A 10 7.86 -4.90 -8.08
N MET A 11 6.68 -4.94 -7.44
CA MET A 11 5.39 -4.76 -8.12
C MET A 11 5.24 -3.35 -8.68
N HIS A 12 5.58 -2.33 -7.88
CA HIS A 12 5.46 -0.94 -8.30
C HIS A 12 6.36 -0.62 -9.50
N GLU A 13 7.58 -1.16 -9.53
CA GLU A 13 8.49 -1.02 -10.67
C GLU A 13 7.95 -1.67 -11.96
N LYS A 14 7.19 -2.77 -11.83
CA LYS A 14 6.69 -3.56 -12.98
C LYS A 14 5.31 -3.12 -13.47
N ILE A 15 4.48 -2.58 -12.60
CA ILE A 15 3.10 -2.18 -12.93
C ILE A 15 3.10 -0.68 -13.24
N LYS A 16 3.01 -0.37 -14.53
CA LYS A 16 2.90 1.00 -15.01
C LYS A 16 1.67 1.69 -14.39
N ASP A 17 1.82 2.97 -14.06
CA ASP A 17 0.77 3.84 -13.50
C ASP A 17 0.24 3.35 -12.13
N SER A 18 1.00 2.50 -11.43
CA SER A 18 0.68 2.09 -10.07
C SER A 18 1.08 3.14 -9.03
N LYS A 19 0.42 3.12 -7.87
CA LYS A 19 0.79 3.90 -6.68
C LYS A 19 1.24 2.96 -5.57
N LEU A 20 2.34 3.30 -4.90
CA LEU A 20 2.89 2.53 -3.77
C LEU A 20 2.89 3.39 -2.51
N ILE A 21 2.30 2.87 -1.43
CA ILE A 21 2.30 3.49 -0.09
C ILE A 21 2.82 2.45 0.91
N ILE A 22 3.89 2.80 1.63
CA ILE A 22 4.47 1.97 2.70
C ILE A 22 4.21 2.65 4.04
N TYR A 23 3.41 2.01 4.89
CA TYR A 23 3.15 2.49 6.23
C TYR A 23 4.31 2.13 7.18
N PRO A 24 4.95 3.11 7.84
CA PRO A 24 6.07 2.84 8.73
C PRO A 24 5.59 2.08 9.98
N ASN A 25 6.44 1.23 10.54
CA ASN A 25 6.15 0.45 11.76
C ASN A 25 4.90 -0.43 11.68
N ALA A 26 4.47 -0.80 10.46
CA ALA A 26 3.30 -1.63 10.23
C ALA A 26 3.66 -3.10 10.00
N GLY A 27 2.73 -3.99 10.37
CA GLY A 27 2.82 -5.43 10.06
C GLY A 27 2.03 -5.82 8.80
N HIS A 28 1.79 -7.12 8.62
CA HIS A 28 1.01 -7.63 7.49
C HIS A 28 -0.40 -7.00 7.36
N GLY A 29 -1.02 -6.63 8.48
CA GLY A 29 -2.32 -5.96 8.52
C GLY A 29 -2.22 -4.42 8.46
N SER A 30 -1.30 -3.86 7.70
CA SER A 30 -1.01 -2.42 7.68
C SER A 30 -2.24 -1.55 7.41
N ILE A 31 -3.15 -2.00 6.55
CA ILE A 31 -4.43 -1.32 6.25
C ILE A 31 -5.36 -1.20 7.47
N PHE A 32 -5.24 -2.08 8.46
CA PHE A 32 -6.02 -2.00 9.70
C PHE A 32 -5.34 -1.14 10.75
N GLN A 33 -4.01 -1.03 10.68
CA GLN A 33 -3.21 -0.19 11.58
C GLN A 33 -3.29 1.29 11.17
N TYR A 34 -3.46 1.56 9.87
CA TYR A 34 -3.59 2.89 9.26
C TYR A 34 -4.91 3.02 8.48
N ALA A 35 -6.02 2.60 9.10
CA ALA A 35 -7.31 2.48 8.41
C ALA A 35 -7.86 3.79 7.86
N GLU A 36 -7.69 4.89 8.59
CA GLU A 36 -8.18 6.21 8.17
C GLU A 36 -7.36 6.74 6.98
N GLU A 37 -6.03 6.65 7.06
CA GLU A 37 -5.13 7.07 5.99
C GLU A 37 -5.31 6.21 4.74
N PHE A 38 -5.37 4.89 4.90
CA PHE A 38 -5.67 3.98 3.80
C PHE A 38 -6.98 4.31 3.12
N SER A 39 -8.05 4.57 3.87
CA SER A 39 -9.36 4.87 3.29
C SER A 39 -9.34 6.15 2.47
N LYS A 40 -8.65 7.20 2.94
CA LYS A 40 -8.50 8.46 2.21
C LYS A 40 -7.72 8.27 0.91
N GLU A 41 -6.58 7.57 0.97
CA GLU A 41 -5.74 7.31 -0.20
C GLU A 41 -6.45 6.42 -1.24
N LEU A 42 -7.24 5.44 -0.79
CA LEU A 42 -8.02 4.56 -1.67
C LEU A 42 -9.12 5.34 -2.40
N ILE A 43 -9.87 6.18 -1.70
CA ILE A 43 -10.94 6.98 -2.33
C ILE A 43 -10.33 7.92 -3.38
N ALA A 44 -9.26 8.64 -3.02
CA ALA A 44 -8.58 9.53 -3.97
C ALA A 44 -8.11 8.79 -5.23
N PHE A 45 -7.53 7.58 -5.06
CA PHE A 45 -7.11 6.77 -6.21
C PHE A 45 -8.25 6.29 -7.11
N LEU A 46 -9.45 6.08 -6.57
CA LEU A 46 -10.62 5.61 -7.34
C LEU A 46 -11.37 6.76 -8.04
N GLU A 47 -11.16 8.00 -7.59
CA GLU A 47 -11.77 9.20 -8.15
C GLU A 47 -10.90 9.87 -9.24
N ASP A 48 -9.63 9.46 -9.37
CA ASP A 48 -8.68 9.86 -10.44
C ASP A 48 -8.95 9.13 -11.77
#